data_AF-A0A415Z614-F1
#
_entry.id   AF-A0A415Z614-F1
#
_cell.length_a   1.000
_cell.length_b   1.000
_cell.length_c   1.000
_cell.angle_alpha   90.00
_cell.angle_beta   90.00
_cell.angle_gamma   90.00
#
_symmetry.space_group_name_H-M   'P 1'
#
loop_
_entity.id
_entity.type
_entity.pdbx_description
1 polymer ?
#
loop_
_entity_poly.entity_id
_entity_poly.type
_entity_poly.pdbx_seq_one_letter_code
_entity_poly.pdbx_strand_id
1 'polypeptide(L)'
;MSAAGYTTIYNEVLRDRTLSLEAKGLFAVIKSFVGLPDFALSKRRLGYACSDSGYLLNAAWKELKQKGYLQHYFSQAENGAFCHVYNLMQHPSEPVDYVYSPSIDRPNGDVACISGAQRDYTNISTSVLRDKTISLASKGLFALVSHLMKIPDFVLRPEGIRAFCMEKVKHFSTLWKRFKISGLLKQHRFPSGQENHWTYEYKLCETPDLETPYLTNYHIDGSVSTVATIDGFLEKLKKHVSHIRKNVSLKKKDKPRAVRRRLRRQI
;
A
#
# COMPACT_ATOMS: atom_id res chain seq x y z
N MET A 1 8.98 9.07 21.89
CA MET A 1 10.16 8.26 21.51
C MET A 1 10.00 7.70 20.07
N SER A 2 10.12 8.55 19.05
CA SER A 2 10.22 8.15 17.62
C SER A 2 11.67 8.33 17.15
N ALA A 3 12.60 7.66 17.82
CA ALA A 3 14.03 7.67 17.48
C ALA A 3 14.50 6.35 16.82
N ALA A 4 13.60 5.37 16.64
CA ALA A 4 13.95 4.08 16.08
C ALA A 4 13.62 4.04 14.57
N GLY A 5 14.55 3.50 13.76
CA GLY A 5 14.37 3.27 12.32
C GLY A 5 13.19 2.37 11.93
N TYR A 6 12.41 1.89 12.91
CA TYR A 6 11.27 1.00 12.72
C TYR A 6 10.02 1.53 13.42
N THR A 7 8.87 1.25 12.82
CA THR A 7 7.53 1.45 13.37
C THR A 7 6.94 0.08 13.69
N THR A 8 6.43 -0.11 14.90
CA THR A 8 5.66 -1.32 15.26
C THR A 8 4.31 -1.27 14.55
N ILE A 9 3.91 -2.30 13.80
CA ILE A 9 2.58 -2.40 13.18
C ILE A 9 1.84 -3.56 13.83
N TYR A 10 0.58 -3.36 14.23
CA TYR A 10 -0.21 -4.42 14.86
C TYR A 10 -0.48 -5.55 13.88
N ASN A 11 -0.34 -6.80 14.33
CA ASN A 11 -0.51 -7.94 13.43
C ASN A 11 -1.99 -8.20 13.10
N GLU A 12 -2.92 -7.74 13.93
CA GLU A 12 -4.37 -7.85 13.68
C GLU A 12 -4.77 -7.23 12.34
N VAL A 13 -4.41 -5.95 12.12
CA VAL A 13 -4.69 -5.25 10.85
C VAL A 13 -4.02 -5.93 9.66
N LEU A 14 -2.83 -6.53 9.85
CA LEU A 14 -2.12 -7.26 8.79
C LEU A 14 -2.82 -8.57 8.45
N ARG A 15 -3.40 -9.26 9.44
CA ARG A 15 -4.11 -10.53 9.25
C ARG A 15 -5.56 -10.37 8.79
N ASP A 16 -6.16 -9.20 8.96
CA ASP A 16 -7.55 -8.94 8.59
C ASP A 16 -7.79 -9.13 7.08
N ARG A 17 -8.43 -10.24 6.72
CA ARG A 17 -8.69 -10.62 5.33
C ARG A 17 -9.72 -9.72 4.64
N THR A 18 -10.42 -8.90 5.41
CA THR A 18 -11.48 -8.01 4.93
C THR A 18 -10.97 -6.61 4.58
N LEU A 19 -9.67 -6.35 4.78
CA LEU A 19 -8.99 -5.12 4.39
C LEU A 19 -8.21 -5.27 3.07
N SER A 20 -8.17 -4.19 2.32
CA SER A 20 -7.27 -3.98 1.19
C SER A 20 -5.83 -3.79 1.64
N LEU A 21 -4.90 -4.06 0.71
CA LEU A 21 -3.49 -3.76 0.86
C LEU A 21 -3.26 -2.26 0.96
N GLU A 22 -4.03 -1.44 0.25
CA GLU A 22 -3.99 0.02 0.41
C GLU A 22 -4.39 0.48 1.82
N ALA A 23 -5.45 -0.10 2.40
CA ALA A 23 -5.87 0.23 3.77
C ALA A 23 -4.84 -0.22 4.81
N LYS A 24 -4.29 -1.44 4.69
CA LYS A 24 -3.18 -1.92 5.54
C LYS A 24 -1.96 -1.03 5.43
N GLY A 25 -1.60 -0.63 4.21
CA GLY A 25 -0.53 0.32 3.94
C GLY A 25 -0.78 1.67 4.60
N LEU A 26 -1.96 2.25 4.41
CA LEU A 26 -2.34 3.53 5.00
C LEU A 26 -2.30 3.47 6.53
N PHE A 27 -2.80 2.39 7.13
CA PHE A 27 -2.72 2.17 8.58
C PHE A 27 -1.26 2.26 9.06
N ALA A 28 -0.36 1.54 8.38
CA ALA A 28 1.05 1.54 8.73
C ALA A 28 1.70 2.93 8.53
N VAL A 29 1.36 3.64 7.47
CA VAL A 29 1.82 5.02 7.25
C VAL A 29 1.37 5.93 8.39
N ILE A 30 0.07 5.93 8.75
CA ILE A 30 -0.46 6.74 9.86
C ILE A 30 0.30 6.43 11.14
N LYS A 31 0.40 5.13 11.49
CA LYS A 31 1.11 4.68 12.70
C LYS A 31 2.56 5.14 12.74
N SER A 32 3.21 5.23 11.58
CA SER A 32 4.59 5.70 11.51
C SER A 32 4.73 7.16 11.95
N PHE A 33 3.71 8.01 11.78
CA PHE A 33 3.78 9.43 12.16
C PHE A 33 3.28 9.72 13.58
N VAL A 34 2.55 8.79 14.22
CA VAL A 34 2.02 8.98 15.57
C VAL A 34 3.15 9.22 16.57
N GLY A 35 3.00 10.25 17.41
CA GLY A 35 3.96 10.61 18.45
C GLY A 35 5.16 11.44 17.98
N LEU A 36 5.14 11.92 16.73
CA LEU A 36 6.04 12.99 16.31
C LEU A 36 5.54 14.35 16.85
N PRO A 37 6.44 15.22 17.34
CA PRO A 37 6.07 16.57 17.75
C PRO A 37 5.48 17.33 16.55
N ASP A 38 4.45 18.15 16.82
CA ASP A 38 3.77 19.00 15.83
C ASP A 38 3.19 18.24 14.62
N PHE A 39 2.97 16.93 14.76
CA PHE A 39 2.29 16.15 13.74
C PHE A 39 0.77 16.31 13.88
N ALA A 40 0.17 16.93 12.86
CA ALA A 40 -1.26 16.90 12.60
C ALA A 40 -1.58 15.96 11.42
N LEU A 41 -2.45 15.00 11.66
CA LEU A 41 -2.93 14.02 10.72
C LEU A 41 -3.89 14.66 9.72
N SER A 42 -3.33 14.96 8.56
CA SER A 42 -4.11 15.34 7.40
C SER A 42 -3.84 14.40 6.23
N LYS A 43 -4.88 14.16 5.44
CA LYS A 43 -4.77 13.41 4.17
C LYS A 43 -3.73 14.01 3.24
N ARG A 44 -3.57 15.34 3.25
CA ARG A 44 -2.54 16.06 2.49
C ARG A 44 -1.13 15.64 2.95
N ARG A 45 -0.87 15.61 4.25
CA ARG A 45 0.43 15.21 4.81
C ARG A 45 0.75 13.75 4.48
N LEU A 46 -0.24 12.86 4.61
CA LEU A 46 -0.09 11.45 4.23
C LEU A 46 0.15 11.25 2.73
N GLY A 47 -0.43 12.11 1.88
CA GLY A 47 -0.19 12.09 0.43
C GLY A 47 1.27 12.33 0.05
N TYR A 48 2.08 12.98 0.90
CA TYR A 48 3.52 13.11 0.67
C TYR A 48 4.33 11.86 1.07
N ALA A 49 3.68 10.87 1.67
CA ALA A 49 4.30 9.63 2.13
C ALA A 49 3.89 8.43 1.26
N CYS A 50 3.36 8.60 0.06
CA CYS A 50 3.10 7.52 -0.89
C CYS A 50 2.99 8.03 -2.33
N SER A 51 3.15 7.14 -3.31
CA SER A 51 3.02 7.49 -4.74
C SER A 51 1.59 7.41 -5.27
N ASP A 52 0.62 7.04 -4.43
CA ASP A 52 -0.77 6.89 -4.83
C ASP A 52 -1.49 8.22 -5.03
N SER A 53 -2.55 8.16 -5.85
CA SER A 53 -3.45 9.30 -6.02
C SER A 53 -4.24 9.59 -4.73
N GLY A 54 -4.66 10.85 -4.57
CA GLY A 54 -5.57 11.23 -3.49
C GLY A 54 -6.88 10.44 -3.49
N TYR A 55 -7.32 9.91 -4.64
CA TYR A 55 -8.48 9.03 -4.72
C TYR A 55 -8.26 7.71 -3.96
N LEU A 56 -7.14 7.03 -4.22
CA LEU A 56 -6.80 5.76 -3.55
C LEU A 56 -6.57 5.97 -2.05
N LEU A 57 -5.88 7.05 -1.68
CA LEU A 57 -5.70 7.42 -0.28
C LEU A 57 -7.05 7.66 0.41
N ASN A 58 -7.98 8.37 -0.23
CA ASN A 58 -9.32 8.58 0.32
C ASN A 58 -10.13 7.29 0.43
N ALA A 59 -9.99 6.36 -0.52
CA ALA A 59 -10.66 5.07 -0.48
C ALA A 59 -10.16 4.24 0.72
N ALA A 60 -8.84 4.09 0.85
CA ALA A 60 -8.21 3.41 1.99
C ALA A 60 -8.58 4.05 3.34
N TRP A 61 -8.64 5.40 3.39
CA TRP A 61 -9.04 6.11 4.60
C TRP A 61 -10.49 5.81 5.00
N LYS A 62 -11.42 5.84 4.03
CA LYS A 62 -12.83 5.50 4.27
C LYS A 62 -12.96 4.05 4.72
N GLU A 63 -12.22 3.15 4.11
CA GLU A 63 -12.20 1.74 4.46
C GLU A 63 -11.75 1.52 5.91
N LEU A 64 -10.65 2.14 6.34
CA LEU A 64 -10.19 2.07 7.73
C LEU A 64 -11.25 2.57 8.73
N LYS A 65 -12.00 3.62 8.38
CA LYS A 65 -13.12 4.11 9.21
C LYS A 65 -14.26 3.09 9.28
N GLN A 66 -14.72 2.62 8.13
CA GLN A 66 -15.81 1.66 8.01
C GLN A 66 -15.50 0.32 8.69
N LYS A 67 -14.23 -0.06 8.75
CA LYS A 67 -13.75 -1.28 9.39
C LYS A 67 -13.38 -1.10 10.86
N GLY A 68 -13.54 0.11 11.41
CA GLY A 68 -13.31 0.35 12.83
C GLY A 68 -11.85 0.47 13.25
N TYR A 69 -10.90 0.57 12.30
CA TYR A 69 -9.48 0.78 12.60
C TYR A 69 -9.10 2.24 12.76
N LEU A 70 -9.90 3.14 12.20
CA LEU A 70 -9.72 4.59 12.32
C LEU A 70 -11.02 5.23 12.79
N GLN A 71 -11.07 5.64 14.05
CA GLN A 71 -12.21 6.42 14.55
C GLN A 71 -11.94 7.90 14.35
N HIS A 72 -12.99 8.67 14.06
CA HIS A 72 -12.88 10.11 13.82
C HIS A 72 -13.85 10.85 14.74
N TYR A 73 -13.29 11.63 15.65
CA TYR A 73 -14.04 12.52 16.53
C TYR A 73 -13.77 13.97 16.18
N PHE A 74 -14.68 14.85 16.59
CA PHE A 74 -14.46 16.27 16.52
C PHE A 74 -14.96 16.98 17.77
N SER A 75 -14.39 18.15 18.06
CA SER A 75 -14.79 19.03 19.14
C SER A 75 -14.75 20.48 18.65
N GLN A 76 -15.23 21.41 19.47
CA GLN A 76 -15.14 22.84 19.20
C GLN A 76 -14.13 23.46 20.17
N ALA A 77 -13.14 24.17 19.63
CA ALA A 77 -12.19 24.96 20.43
C ALA A 77 -12.85 26.22 20.98
N GLU A 78 -12.21 26.87 21.95
CA GLU A 78 -12.70 28.11 22.58
C GLU A 78 -12.97 29.24 21.57
N ASN A 79 -12.19 29.29 20.47
CA ASN A 79 -12.37 30.25 19.38
C ASN A 79 -13.48 29.86 18.38
N GLY A 80 -14.25 28.80 18.66
CA GLY A 80 -15.31 28.31 17.81
C GLY A 80 -14.87 27.41 16.64
N ALA A 81 -13.57 27.19 16.44
CA ALA A 81 -13.05 26.33 15.37
C ALA A 81 -13.28 24.84 15.66
N PHE A 82 -13.49 24.04 14.62
CA PHE A 82 -13.57 22.59 14.75
C PHE A 82 -12.17 21.97 14.88
N CYS A 83 -11.98 21.17 15.93
CA CYS A 83 -10.82 20.32 16.11
C CYS A 83 -11.19 18.88 15.73
N HIS A 84 -10.36 18.23 14.92
CA HIS A 84 -10.56 16.84 14.54
C HIS A 84 -9.49 15.97 15.17
N VAL A 85 -9.89 14.81 15.67
CA VAL A 85 -8.96 13.84 16.26
C VAL A 85 -9.30 12.42 15.84
N TYR A 86 -8.32 11.53 15.95
CA TYR A 86 -8.42 10.18 15.42
C TYR A 86 -7.90 9.14 16.39
N ASN A 87 -8.64 8.04 16.57
CA ASN A 87 -8.09 6.86 17.22
C ASN A 87 -7.66 5.87 16.16
N LEU A 88 -6.39 5.47 16.21
CA LEU A 88 -5.86 4.37 15.42
C LEU A 88 -5.91 3.09 16.27
N MET A 89 -6.86 2.22 15.97
CA MET A 89 -7.18 1.06 16.80
C MET A 89 -6.27 -0.12 16.51
N GLN A 90 -5.86 -0.85 17.54
CA GLN A 90 -5.17 -2.14 17.38
C GLN A 90 -6.12 -3.23 16.90
N HIS A 91 -7.30 -3.31 17.49
CA HIS A 91 -8.38 -4.20 17.08
C HIS A 91 -9.51 -3.36 16.48
N PRO A 92 -10.21 -3.86 15.44
CA PRO A 92 -11.35 -3.14 14.90
C PRO A 92 -12.40 -2.96 16.00
N SER A 93 -12.93 -1.74 16.13
CA SER A 93 -14.02 -1.41 17.03
C SER A 93 -15.25 -0.97 16.23
N GLU A 94 -16.31 -0.56 16.90
CA GLU A 94 -17.45 0.05 16.21
C GLU A 94 -16.96 1.24 15.37
N PRO A 95 -17.39 1.32 14.09
CA PRO A 95 -17.07 2.44 13.23
C PRO A 95 -17.58 3.76 13.83
N VAL A 96 -16.67 4.68 14.10
CA VAL A 96 -16.99 6.02 14.56
C VAL A 96 -16.61 7.00 13.47
N ASP A 97 -17.63 7.50 12.77
CA ASP A 97 -17.47 8.47 11.70
C ASP A 97 -18.02 9.82 12.14
N TYR A 98 -17.11 10.75 12.44
CA TYR A 98 -17.42 12.16 12.67
C TYR A 98 -18.37 12.36 13.86
N VAL A 99 -17.99 11.83 15.03
CA VAL A 99 -18.78 11.95 16.26
C VAL A 99 -18.25 13.08 17.14
N TYR A 100 -19.15 13.92 17.66
CA TYR A 100 -18.79 14.99 18.58
C TYR A 100 -18.32 14.42 19.93
N SER A 101 -17.21 14.92 20.47
CA SER A 101 -16.79 14.64 21.84
C SER A 101 -16.35 15.93 22.54
N PRO A 102 -16.95 16.30 23.68
CA PRO A 102 -16.72 17.59 24.34
C PRO A 102 -15.37 17.69 25.05
N SER A 103 -14.72 16.55 25.34
CA SER A 103 -13.44 16.49 26.03
C SER A 103 -12.47 15.63 25.23
N ILE A 104 -11.57 16.28 24.49
CA ILE A 104 -10.47 15.58 23.84
C ILE A 104 -9.18 16.34 24.08
N ASP A 105 -8.63 16.16 25.28
CA ASP A 105 -7.26 16.58 25.55
C ASP A 105 -6.28 15.64 24.83
N ARG A 106 -5.48 16.21 23.93
CA ARG A 106 -4.54 15.50 23.06
C ARG A 106 -3.20 16.24 23.03
N PRO A 107 -2.43 16.18 24.13
CA PRO A 107 -1.17 16.93 24.22
C PRO A 107 -0.12 16.46 23.20
N ASN A 108 -0.28 15.25 22.61
CA ASN A 108 0.68 14.63 21.70
C ASN A 108 0.17 14.53 20.24
N GLY A 109 -0.67 15.47 19.81
CA GLY A 109 -1.19 15.55 18.44
C GLY A 109 -2.57 14.92 18.25
N ASP A 110 -3.14 15.09 17.07
CA ASP A 110 -4.53 14.74 16.75
C ASP A 110 -4.79 13.23 16.54
N VAL A 111 -3.80 12.35 16.78
CA VAL A 111 -3.94 10.89 16.64
C VAL A 111 -3.38 10.18 17.86
N ALA A 112 -4.16 9.22 18.37
CA ALA A 112 -3.74 8.34 19.46
C ALA A 112 -3.84 6.89 19.00
N CYS A 113 -2.85 6.08 19.33
CA CYS A 113 -2.94 4.63 19.17
C CYS A 113 -3.70 4.06 20.36
N ILE A 114 -4.80 3.34 20.09
CA ILE A 114 -5.56 2.63 21.12
C ILE A 114 -5.19 1.15 21.03
N SER A 115 -4.36 0.71 21.98
CA SER A 115 -3.85 -0.66 22.06
C SER A 115 -4.51 -1.43 23.20
N GLY A 116 -4.74 -2.73 22.99
CA GLY A 116 -5.10 -3.67 24.04
C GLY A 116 -3.89 -4.15 24.84
N ALA A 117 -4.10 -5.10 25.76
CA ALA A 117 -3.03 -5.69 26.56
C ALA A 117 -2.03 -6.55 25.75
N GLN A 118 -2.45 -7.06 24.58
CA GLN A 118 -1.67 -8.00 23.78
C GLN A 118 -0.59 -7.30 22.96
N ARG A 119 0.67 -7.74 23.15
CA ARG A 119 1.84 -7.28 22.38
C ARG A 119 2.04 -8.13 21.13
N ASP A 120 1.13 -7.99 20.15
CA ASP A 120 1.22 -8.68 18.86
C ASP A 120 1.48 -7.69 17.71
N TYR A 121 2.75 -7.54 17.34
CA TYR A 121 3.18 -6.56 16.34
C TYR A 121 4.38 -7.03 15.52
N THR A 122 4.59 -6.37 14.39
CA THR A 122 5.73 -6.54 13.50
C THR A 122 6.43 -5.19 13.32
N ASN A 123 7.75 -5.15 13.56
CA ASN A 123 8.58 -3.98 13.28
C ASN A 123 8.77 -3.81 11.77
N ILE A 124 8.38 -2.66 11.24
CA ILE A 124 8.48 -2.31 9.82
C ILE A 124 9.36 -1.08 9.68
N SER A 125 10.26 -1.06 8.71
CA SER A 125 11.14 0.08 8.45
C SER A 125 10.35 1.39 8.26
N THR A 126 10.63 2.39 9.10
CA THR A 126 9.97 3.70 9.05
C THR A 126 10.31 4.43 7.75
N SER A 127 11.51 4.22 7.18
CA SER A 127 11.89 4.82 5.90
C SER A 127 11.02 4.29 4.77
N VAL A 128 10.76 2.98 4.70
CA VAL A 128 9.83 2.38 3.73
C VAL A 128 8.41 2.91 3.91
N LEU A 129 7.94 3.00 5.16
CA LEU A 129 6.60 3.54 5.45
C LEU A 129 6.44 5.01 5.10
N ARG A 130 7.51 5.81 5.11
CA ARG A 130 7.44 7.24 4.76
C ARG A 130 7.96 7.57 3.36
N ASP A 131 8.44 6.59 2.61
CA ASP A 131 8.94 6.78 1.24
C ASP A 131 7.80 7.19 0.28
N LYS A 132 7.93 8.37 -0.33
CA LYS A 132 6.95 8.94 -1.26
C LYS A 132 6.85 8.20 -2.60
N THR A 133 7.83 7.38 -2.96
CA THR A 133 7.88 6.66 -4.24
C THR A 133 7.13 5.33 -4.17
N ILE A 134 6.94 4.80 -2.97
CA ILE A 134 6.31 3.50 -2.73
C ILE A 134 4.80 3.68 -2.53
N SER A 135 3.99 2.84 -3.18
CA SER A 135 2.54 2.88 -3.03
C SER A 135 2.09 2.31 -1.67
N LEU A 136 0.93 2.73 -1.19
CA LEU A 136 0.23 2.19 -0.03
C LEU A 136 0.09 0.68 -0.14
N ALA A 137 -0.37 0.14 -1.27
CA ALA A 137 -0.47 -1.30 -1.47
C ALA A 137 0.89 -2.02 -1.33
N SER A 138 1.98 -1.43 -1.84
CA SER A 138 3.32 -2.01 -1.68
C SER A 138 3.80 -1.92 -0.23
N LYS A 139 3.44 -0.88 0.53
CA LYS A 139 3.71 -0.77 1.98
C LYS A 139 2.91 -1.79 2.77
N GLY A 140 1.64 -2.02 2.40
CA GLY A 140 0.79 -3.07 2.96
C GLY A 140 1.37 -4.46 2.71
N LEU A 141 1.80 -4.75 1.47
CA LEU A 141 2.50 -5.99 1.13
C LEU A 141 3.81 -6.14 1.89
N PHE A 142 4.62 -5.09 1.97
CA PHE A 142 5.87 -5.10 2.72
C PHE A 142 5.63 -5.45 4.19
N ALA A 143 4.65 -4.81 4.83
CA ALA A 143 4.31 -5.07 6.21
C ALA A 143 3.78 -6.49 6.43
N LEU A 144 2.87 -6.96 5.57
CA LEU A 144 2.29 -8.30 5.63
C LEU A 144 3.34 -9.41 5.39
N VAL A 145 4.18 -9.25 4.36
CA VAL A 145 5.25 -10.23 4.07
C VAL A 145 6.28 -10.24 5.20
N SER A 146 6.66 -9.06 5.74
CA SER A 146 7.55 -8.97 6.91
C SER A 146 6.98 -9.68 8.14
N HIS A 147 5.65 -9.65 8.31
CA HIS A 147 4.97 -10.39 9.37
C HIS A 147 5.04 -11.90 9.13
N LEU A 148 4.62 -12.35 7.94
CA LEU A 148 4.47 -13.78 7.64
C LEU A 148 5.82 -14.50 7.55
N MET A 149 6.88 -13.83 7.08
CA MET A 149 8.24 -14.39 7.05
C MET A 149 8.84 -14.64 8.45
N LYS A 150 8.23 -14.14 9.53
CA LYS A 150 8.63 -14.46 10.90
C LYS A 150 8.06 -15.79 11.39
N ILE A 151 7.09 -16.36 10.68
CA ILE A 151 6.52 -17.66 11.02
C ILE A 151 7.55 -18.73 10.61
N PRO A 152 7.97 -19.62 11.52
CA PRO A 152 8.87 -20.72 11.19
C PRO A 152 8.31 -21.55 10.02
N ASP A 153 9.20 -22.00 9.13
CA ASP A 153 8.88 -22.83 7.97
C ASP A 153 7.90 -22.19 6.95
N PHE A 154 7.64 -20.89 7.07
CA PHE A 154 6.76 -20.20 6.14
C PHE A 154 7.40 -20.07 4.75
N VAL A 155 6.78 -20.73 3.77
CA VAL A 155 7.16 -20.61 2.37
C VAL A 155 6.38 -19.46 1.72
N LEU A 156 7.09 -18.40 1.35
CA LEU A 156 6.49 -17.23 0.73
C LEU A 156 5.92 -17.56 -0.67
N ARG A 157 4.59 -17.64 -0.76
CA ARG A 157 3.86 -17.83 -2.02
C ARG A 157 2.85 -16.69 -2.24
N PRO A 158 2.75 -16.12 -3.46
CA PRO A 158 1.81 -15.03 -3.75
C PRO A 158 0.36 -15.37 -3.38
N GLU A 159 -0.08 -16.59 -3.65
CA GLU A 159 -1.43 -17.07 -3.35
C GLU A 159 -1.70 -17.14 -1.84
N GLY A 160 -0.68 -17.55 -1.07
CA GLY A 160 -0.73 -17.57 0.40
C GLY A 160 -0.82 -16.17 0.98
N ILE A 161 -0.07 -15.21 0.44
CA ILE A 161 -0.16 -13.79 0.84
C ILE A 161 -1.53 -13.21 0.52
N ARG A 162 -2.07 -13.50 -0.67
CA ARG A 162 -3.39 -13.02 -1.11
C ARG A 162 -4.51 -13.46 -0.17
N ALA A 163 -4.36 -14.58 0.55
CA ALA A 163 -5.36 -15.04 1.51
C ALA A 163 -5.57 -14.07 2.70
N PHE A 164 -4.68 -13.09 2.88
CA PHE A 164 -4.73 -12.09 3.96
C PHE A 164 -5.20 -10.70 3.50
N CYS A 165 -5.76 -10.59 2.30
CA CYS A 165 -6.26 -9.32 1.77
C CYS A 165 -7.44 -9.50 0.80
N MET A 166 -8.20 -8.43 0.57
CA MET A 166 -9.46 -8.52 -0.19
C MET A 166 -9.27 -8.56 -1.72
N GLU A 167 -8.05 -8.37 -2.23
CA GLU A 167 -7.81 -8.21 -3.65
C GLU A 167 -8.10 -9.49 -4.43
N LYS A 168 -8.87 -9.30 -5.51
CA LYS A 168 -9.10 -10.34 -6.51
C LYS A 168 -7.78 -10.72 -7.18
N VAL A 169 -7.65 -11.98 -7.59
CA VAL A 169 -6.44 -12.58 -8.17
C VAL A 169 -5.75 -11.70 -9.22
N LYS A 170 -6.50 -11.16 -10.19
CA LYS A 170 -5.95 -10.29 -11.25
C LYS A 170 -5.36 -9.00 -10.70
N HIS A 171 -6.05 -8.37 -9.76
CA HIS A 171 -5.60 -7.12 -9.17
C HIS A 171 -4.38 -7.37 -8.27
N PHE A 172 -4.44 -8.41 -7.43
CA PHE A 172 -3.31 -8.83 -6.60
C PHE A 172 -2.07 -9.13 -7.43
N SER A 173 -2.19 -9.85 -8.55
CA SER A 173 -1.06 -10.12 -9.45
C SER A 173 -0.38 -8.84 -9.96
N THR A 174 -1.18 -7.79 -10.19
CA THR A 174 -0.68 -6.47 -10.59
C THR A 174 0.07 -5.80 -9.45
N LEU A 175 -0.48 -5.84 -8.23
CA LEU A 175 0.15 -5.28 -7.04
C LEU A 175 1.43 -6.03 -6.67
N TRP A 176 1.44 -7.36 -6.72
CA TRP A 176 2.61 -8.19 -6.50
C TRP A 176 3.74 -7.86 -7.47
N LYS A 177 3.41 -7.65 -8.75
CA LYS A 177 4.38 -7.19 -9.74
C LYS A 177 4.92 -5.80 -9.39
N ARG A 178 4.06 -4.85 -9.01
CA ARG A 178 4.46 -3.50 -8.58
C ARG A 178 5.35 -3.54 -7.33
N PHE A 179 5.08 -4.43 -6.39
CA PHE A 179 5.87 -4.62 -5.18
C PHE A 179 7.30 -5.10 -5.48
N LYS A 180 7.47 -5.99 -6.47
CA LYS A 180 8.81 -6.34 -6.97
C LYS A 180 9.50 -5.16 -7.64
N ILE A 181 8.76 -4.42 -8.47
CA ILE A 181 9.30 -3.24 -9.19
C ILE A 181 9.63 -2.09 -8.25
N SER A 182 9.04 -2.02 -7.06
CA SER A 182 9.44 -1.03 -6.06
C SER A 182 10.79 -1.33 -5.42
N GLY A 183 11.48 -2.40 -5.82
CA GLY A 183 12.79 -2.78 -5.30
C GLY A 183 12.76 -3.45 -3.92
N LEU A 184 11.57 -3.65 -3.34
CA LEU A 184 11.40 -4.24 -2.00
C LEU A 184 11.35 -5.77 -2.02
N LEU A 185 11.12 -6.39 -3.17
CA LEU A 185 11.03 -7.83 -3.31
C LEU A 185 11.78 -8.30 -4.55
N LYS A 186 12.76 -9.19 -4.33
CA LYS A 186 13.49 -9.89 -5.40
C LYS A 186 12.93 -11.29 -5.55
N GLN A 187 12.77 -11.74 -6.79
CA GLN A 187 12.30 -13.08 -7.11
C GLN A 187 13.37 -13.84 -7.87
N HIS A 188 13.68 -15.05 -7.41
CA HIS A 188 14.53 -16.01 -8.08
C HIS A 188 13.65 -17.16 -8.56
N ARG A 189 13.75 -17.52 -9.84
CA ARG A 189 12.94 -18.57 -10.47
C ARG A 189 13.84 -19.69 -10.97
N PHE A 190 13.66 -20.89 -10.43
CA PHE A 190 14.45 -22.07 -10.76
C PHE A 190 13.56 -23.11 -11.46
N PRO A 191 14.08 -23.80 -12.49
CA PRO A 191 13.41 -24.96 -13.06
C PRO A 191 13.44 -26.09 -12.04
N SER A 192 12.31 -26.73 -11.79
CA SER A 192 12.23 -27.83 -10.81
C SER A 192 12.77 -29.17 -11.31
N GLY A 193 13.21 -29.24 -12.57
CA GLY A 193 13.57 -30.48 -13.26
C GLY A 193 12.37 -31.27 -13.80
N GLN A 194 11.15 -30.96 -13.38
CA GLN A 194 9.91 -31.50 -13.94
C GLN A 194 9.36 -30.61 -15.05
N GLU A 195 8.73 -31.20 -16.08
CA GLU A 195 8.15 -30.45 -17.19
C GLU A 195 7.17 -29.38 -16.69
N ASN A 196 7.35 -28.14 -17.15
CA ASN A 196 6.52 -26.97 -16.82
C ASN A 196 6.39 -26.60 -15.33
N HIS A 197 7.25 -27.12 -14.45
CA HIS A 197 7.22 -26.80 -13.02
C HIS A 197 8.40 -25.90 -12.62
N TRP A 198 8.10 -24.82 -11.90
CA TRP A 198 9.06 -23.83 -11.43
C TRP A 198 9.00 -23.70 -9.91
N THR A 199 10.17 -23.59 -9.28
CA THR A 199 10.29 -23.18 -7.89
C THR A 199 10.68 -21.71 -7.81
N TYR A 200 10.24 -21.06 -6.73
CA TYR A 200 10.43 -19.63 -6.54
C TYR A 200 11.03 -19.39 -5.17
N GLU A 201 12.07 -18.58 -5.15
CA GLU A 201 12.62 -18.01 -3.93
C GLU A 201 12.43 -16.50 -3.96
N TYR A 202 12.23 -15.93 -2.78
CA TYR A 202 11.95 -14.52 -2.63
C TYR A 202 12.86 -13.94 -1.55
N LYS A 203 13.45 -12.78 -1.85
CA LYS A 203 14.22 -11.99 -0.90
C LYS A 203 13.52 -10.66 -0.68
N LEU A 204 13.15 -10.39 0.56
CA LEU A 204 12.61 -9.10 1.00
C LEU A 204 13.77 -8.15 1.30
N CYS A 205 13.73 -6.94 0.76
CA CYS A 205 14.76 -5.92 0.98
C CYS A 205 14.29 -4.90 2.02
N GLU A 206 15.11 -4.59 3.02
CA GLU A 206 14.77 -3.59 4.05
C GLU A 206 14.65 -2.17 3.50
N THR A 207 15.32 -1.90 2.38
CA THR A 207 15.25 -0.67 1.59
C THR A 207 15.02 -1.01 0.12
N PRO A 208 14.40 -0.09 -0.67
CA PRO A 208 14.26 -0.26 -2.11
C PRO A 208 15.61 -0.45 -2.81
N ASP A 209 15.84 -1.64 -3.35
CA ASP A 209 17.00 -1.91 -4.22
C ASP A 209 16.52 -1.81 -5.68
N LEU A 210 16.94 -0.72 -6.34
CA LEU A 210 16.59 -0.47 -7.73
C LEU A 210 17.66 -0.90 -8.74
N GLU A 211 18.87 -1.19 -8.24
CA GLU A 211 20.04 -1.49 -9.06
C GLU A 211 20.03 -2.96 -9.51
N THR A 212 19.64 -3.86 -8.60
CA THR A 212 19.63 -5.30 -8.94
C THR A 212 18.30 -5.72 -9.61
N PRO A 213 18.32 -6.77 -10.45
CA PRO A 213 17.10 -7.28 -11.09
C PRO A 213 16.02 -7.66 -10.08
N TYR A 214 14.76 -7.34 -10.37
CA TYR A 214 13.63 -7.75 -9.52
C TYR A 214 13.20 -9.20 -9.78
N LEU A 215 13.62 -9.77 -10.92
CA LEU A 215 13.41 -11.18 -11.29
C LEU A 215 14.69 -11.71 -11.95
N THR A 216 15.19 -12.82 -11.41
CA THR A 216 16.30 -13.58 -11.99
C THR A 216 15.81 -15.00 -12.28
N ASN A 217 15.98 -15.45 -13.52
CA ASN A 217 15.67 -16.80 -13.96
C ASN A 217 16.96 -17.60 -14.06
N TYR A 218 16.90 -18.85 -13.63
CA TYR A 218 18.06 -19.74 -13.60
C TYR A 218 17.88 -20.91 -14.58
N HIS A 219 19.00 -21.48 -15.00
CA HIS A 219 19.08 -22.79 -15.64
C HIS A 219 19.14 -23.91 -14.58
N ILE A 220 19.05 -25.17 -15.02
CA ILE A 220 19.12 -26.34 -14.12
C ILE A 220 20.48 -26.43 -13.41
N ASP A 221 21.55 -25.99 -14.07
CA ASP A 221 22.92 -25.93 -13.52
C ASP A 221 23.14 -24.77 -12.54
N GLY A 222 22.11 -23.95 -12.27
CA GLY A 222 22.20 -22.79 -11.38
C GLY A 222 22.79 -21.54 -12.03
N SER A 223 23.15 -21.57 -13.32
CA SER A 223 23.57 -20.37 -14.04
C SER A 223 22.39 -19.45 -14.35
N VAL A 224 22.64 -18.15 -14.49
CA VAL A 224 21.59 -17.16 -14.78
C VAL A 224 21.21 -17.24 -16.26
N SER A 225 19.93 -17.52 -16.53
CA SER A 225 19.40 -17.54 -17.91
C SER A 225 19.01 -16.15 -18.39
N THR A 226 18.20 -15.44 -17.60
CA THR A 226 17.69 -14.10 -17.94
C THR A 226 17.40 -13.30 -16.70
N VAL A 227 17.49 -11.98 -16.80
CA VAL A 227 17.17 -11.04 -15.73
C VAL A 227 16.13 -10.02 -16.19
N ALA A 228 15.27 -9.59 -15.29
CA ALA A 228 14.39 -8.44 -15.49
C ALA A 228 14.76 -7.32 -14.52
N THR A 229 15.33 -6.25 -15.08
CA THR A 229 15.68 -5.02 -14.37
C THR A 229 14.48 -4.07 -14.27
N ILE A 230 14.49 -3.20 -13.27
CA ILE A 230 13.45 -2.18 -13.09
C ILE A 230 13.47 -1.17 -14.24
N ASP A 231 14.64 -0.67 -14.64
CA ASP A 231 14.78 0.27 -15.77
C ASP A 231 14.27 -0.30 -17.08
N GLY A 232 14.67 -1.53 -17.41
CA GLY A 232 14.16 -2.25 -18.58
C GLY A 232 12.63 -2.40 -18.58
N PHE A 233 11.99 -2.51 -17.41
CA PHE A 233 10.53 -2.49 -17.30
C PHE A 233 9.94 -1.09 -17.53
N LEU A 234 10.52 -0.05 -16.92
CA LEU A 234 10.09 1.33 -17.09
C LEU A 234 10.19 1.78 -18.54
N GLU A 235 11.25 1.42 -19.25
CA GLU A 235 11.42 1.70 -20.68
C GLU A 235 10.35 1.01 -21.55
N LYS A 236 10.02 -0.26 -21.25
CA LYS A 236 8.92 -0.96 -21.92
C LYS A 236 7.58 -0.25 -21.69
N LEU A 237 7.32 0.22 -20.47
CA LEU A 237 6.11 1.00 -20.18
C LEU A 237 6.06 2.33 -20.93
N LYS A 238 7.17 3.09 -20.97
CA LYS A 238 7.23 4.36 -21.72
C LYS A 238 6.93 4.14 -23.20
N LYS A 239 7.50 3.10 -23.82
CA LYS A 239 7.22 2.71 -25.22
C LYS A 239 5.76 2.31 -25.42
N HIS A 240 5.18 1.56 -24.49
CA HIS A 240 3.77 1.18 -24.59
C HIS A 240 2.82 2.38 -24.47
N VAL A 241 3.07 3.27 -23.51
CA VAL A 241 2.28 4.50 -23.31
C VAL A 241 2.40 5.43 -24.52
N SER A 242 3.58 5.58 -25.11
CA SER A 242 3.76 6.40 -26.31
C SER A 242 3.00 5.82 -27.50
N HIS A 243 3.02 4.49 -27.68
CA HIS A 243 2.24 3.81 -28.70
C HIS A 243 0.72 3.98 -28.49
N ILE A 244 0.22 3.86 -27.25
CA ILE A 244 -1.19 4.15 -26.92
C ILE A 244 -1.54 5.60 -27.27
N ARG A 245 -0.72 6.58 -26.89
CA ARG A 245 -0.97 8.00 -27.19
C ARG A 245 -1.03 8.25 -28.69
N LYS A 246 -0.12 7.65 -29.47
CA LYS A 246 -0.13 7.70 -30.94
C LYS A 246 -1.43 7.10 -31.51
N ASN A 247 -1.85 5.94 -31.02
CA ASN A 247 -3.06 5.28 -31.50
C ASN A 247 -4.36 5.99 -31.08
N VAL A 248 -4.42 6.60 -29.90
CA VAL A 248 -5.55 7.43 -29.46
C VAL A 248 -5.62 8.72 -30.29
N SER A 249 -4.49 9.31 -30.64
CA SER A 249 -4.41 10.47 -31.55
C SER A 249 -4.93 10.10 -32.95
N LEU A 250 -4.57 8.93 -33.48
CA LEU A 250 -5.06 8.43 -34.77
C LEU A 250 -6.58 8.12 -34.75
N LYS A 251 -7.11 7.59 -33.63
CA LYS A 251 -8.55 7.30 -33.45
C LYS A 251 -9.40 8.54 -33.18
N LYS A 252 -8.81 9.73 -32.96
CA LYS A 252 -9.54 10.99 -32.70
C LYS A 252 -10.06 11.70 -33.96
N LYS A 253 -10.10 11.01 -35.11
CA LYS A 253 -10.73 11.49 -36.35
C LYS A 253 -12.26 11.29 -36.42
N ASP A 254 -12.93 11.07 -35.30
CA ASP A 254 -14.39 11.07 -35.24
C ASP A 254 -14.93 12.45 -34.87
N LYS A 255 -15.96 12.89 -35.62
CA LYS A 255 -16.59 14.22 -35.51
C LYS A 255 -16.77 14.66 -34.04
N PRO A 256 -16.49 15.94 -33.71
CA PRO A 256 -16.57 16.46 -32.36
C PRO A 256 -17.88 16.08 -31.67
N ARG A 257 -17.83 15.77 -30.37
CA ARG A 257 -19.00 15.30 -29.58
C ARG A 257 -20.20 16.25 -29.70
N ALA A 258 -19.96 17.55 -29.88
CA ALA A 258 -20.98 18.57 -30.14
C ALA A 258 -21.74 18.35 -31.45
N VAL A 259 -21.05 17.96 -32.53
CA VAL A 259 -21.63 17.65 -33.85
C VAL A 259 -22.49 16.39 -33.79
N ARG A 260 -22.02 15.34 -33.09
CA ARG A 260 -22.79 14.11 -32.86
C ARG A 260 -24.07 14.37 -32.05
N ARG A 261 -24.04 15.29 -31.08
CA ARG A 261 -25.22 15.69 -30.30
C ARG A 261 -26.24 16.47 -31.13
N ARG A 262 -25.81 17.32 -32.08
CA ARG A 262 -26.72 18.01 -33.01
C ARG A 262 -27.42 17.04 -33.95
N LEU A 263 -26.68 16.09 -34.54
CA LEU A 263 -27.24 15.09 -35.46
C LEU A 263 -28.25 14.15 -34.79
N ARG A 264 -28.05 13.80 -33.51
CA ARG A 264 -29.02 13.00 -32.73
C ARG A 264 -30.31 13.74 -32.34
N ARG A 265 -30.36 15.06 -32.51
CA ARG A 265 -31.57 15.87 -32.26
C ARG A 265 -32.37 16.14 -33.53
N GLN A 266 -31.91 15.65 -34.68
CA GLN A 266 -32.57 15.79 -35.99
C GLN A 266 -33.24 14.49 -36.47
N ILE A 267 -33.22 13.45 -35.62
CA ILE A 267 -34.01 12.22 -35.75
C ILE A 267 -35.04 12.27 -34.63
#